data_AF-A0A4S2UXN5-F1
#
_entry.id   AF-A0A4S2UXN5-F1
#
_cell.length_a   1.000
_cell.length_b   1.000
_cell.length_c   1.000
_cell.angle_alpha   90.00
_cell.angle_beta   90.00
_cell.angle_gamma   90.00
#
_symmetry.space_group_name_H-M   'P 1'
#
loop_
_entity.id
_entity.type
_entity.pdbx_description
1 polymer ?
#
loop_
_entity_poly.entity_id
_entity_poly.type
_entity_poly.pdbx_seq_one_letter_code
_entity_poly.pdbx_strand_id
1 'polypeptide(L)'
;MTSMFGILRRAVAPGRKQGASAPAPAPGRRHHNLFEAAATFVAASVEDDQDRMDEASGWVSPEALSFGVGELACRAVIALARERDESPETVARTLLGLSDG
;
A
#
# COMPACT_ATOMS: atom_id res chain seq x y z
N MET A 1 18.57 2.56 -20.99
CA MET A 1 18.02 3.77 -20.36
C MET A 1 17.01 3.30 -19.32
N THR A 2 17.42 3.44 -18.05
CA THR A 2 16.65 3.34 -16.79
C THR A 2 15.74 2.12 -16.57
N SER A 3 16.34 0.97 -16.26
CA SER A 3 15.69 -0.05 -15.44
C SER A 3 16.34 0.02 -14.06
N MET A 4 15.70 0.73 -13.12
CA MET A 4 16.30 1.04 -11.82
C MET A 4 15.24 1.23 -10.72
N PHE A 5 14.38 0.23 -10.45
CA PHE A 5 13.65 0.13 -9.17
C PHE A 5 13.34 -1.35 -8.86
N GLY A 6 14.40 -2.11 -8.58
CA GLY A 6 14.30 -3.32 -7.75
C GLY A 6 14.85 -3.01 -6.36
N ILE A 7 14.41 -3.77 -5.34
CA ILE A 7 14.75 -3.72 -3.89
C ILE A 7 13.64 -2.97 -3.10
N LEU A 8 12.87 -3.52 -2.14
CA LEU A 8 13.08 -4.59 -1.16
C LEU A 8 11.85 -5.53 -1.01
N ARG A 9 12.10 -6.85 -1.03
CA ARG A 9 11.31 -7.84 -0.26
C ARG A 9 12.16 -8.29 0.93
N ARG A 10 11.76 -8.02 2.18
CA ARG A 10 11.90 -8.98 3.30
C ARG A 10 11.15 -8.58 4.59
N ALA A 11 10.19 -9.44 4.95
CA ALA A 11 9.77 -9.90 6.27
C ALA A 11 9.16 -8.92 7.30
N VAL A 12 7.83 -8.89 7.35
CA VAL A 12 7.06 -8.72 8.59
C VAL A 12 6.46 -10.07 8.97
N ALA A 13 6.91 -10.64 10.09
CA ALA A 13 6.25 -11.78 10.72
C ALA A 13 5.27 -11.28 11.79
N PRO A 14 3.98 -11.62 11.75
CA PRO A 14 3.12 -11.44 12.91
C PRO A 14 3.22 -12.68 13.81
N GLY A 15 3.62 -12.44 15.07
CA GLY A 15 3.59 -13.43 16.14
C GLY A 15 2.17 -13.94 16.38
N ARG A 16 2.02 -15.26 16.32
CA ARG A 16 0.79 -15.99 16.63
C ARG A 16 0.48 -15.93 18.13
N LYS A 17 -0.64 -15.32 18.51
CA LYS A 17 -1.35 -15.65 19.75
C LYS A 17 -2.79 -16.04 19.43
N GLN A 18 -3.11 -17.29 19.77
CA GLN A 18 -4.40 -17.94 19.64
C GLN A 18 -5.34 -17.43 20.74
N GLY A 19 -6.60 -17.16 20.39
CA GLY A 19 -7.66 -16.87 21.34
C GLY A 19 -9.03 -16.78 20.67
N ALA A 20 -9.86 -17.79 20.94
CA ALA A 20 -11.31 -17.91 20.72
C ALA A 20 -11.83 -18.03 19.26
N SER A 21 -12.31 -19.24 18.92
CA SER A 21 -13.17 -19.51 17.76
C SER A 21 -14.49 -18.74 17.89
N ALA A 22 -14.63 -17.68 17.10
CA ALA A 22 -15.94 -17.16 16.71
C ALA A 22 -16.53 -18.04 15.58
N PRO A 23 -17.87 -18.20 15.50
CA PRO A 23 -18.50 -18.99 14.44
C PRO A 23 -18.13 -18.44 13.07
N ALA A 24 -17.75 -19.34 12.16
CA ALA A 24 -17.32 -18.97 10.81
C ALA A 24 -18.48 -18.29 10.04
N PRO A 25 -18.29 -17.06 9.52
CA PRO A 25 -19.26 -16.47 8.63
C PRO A 25 -19.36 -17.32 7.35
N ALA A 26 -20.57 -17.49 6.83
CA ALA A 26 -20.85 -18.16 5.56
C ALA A 26 -19.93 -17.64 4.43
N PRO A 27 -19.63 -18.43 3.39
CA PRO A 27 -18.79 -18.00 2.28
C PRO A 27 -19.58 -17.07 1.33
N GLY A 28 -20.01 -15.92 1.84
CA GLY A 28 -20.30 -14.75 1.03
C GLY A 28 -18.98 -14.12 0.61
N ARG A 29 -18.89 -13.60 -0.62
CA ARG A 29 -17.73 -12.84 -1.14
C ARG A 29 -17.16 -11.99 -0.01
N ARG A 30 -15.92 -12.26 0.41
CA ARG A 30 -15.22 -11.38 1.34
C ARG A 30 -15.27 -10.00 0.69
N HIS A 31 -16.02 -9.06 1.26
CA HIS A 31 -15.89 -7.67 0.86
C HIS A 31 -14.43 -7.32 1.08
N HIS A 32 -13.71 -7.06 -0.01
CA HIS A 32 -12.32 -6.63 0.09
C HIS A 32 -12.29 -5.38 0.94
N ASN A 33 -11.45 -5.40 1.96
CA ASN A 33 -11.37 -4.25 2.86
C ASN A 33 -10.68 -3.09 2.12
N LEU A 34 -10.89 -1.87 2.60
CA LEU A 34 -10.36 -0.70 1.90
C LEU A 34 -8.82 -0.72 1.75
N PHE A 35 -8.11 -1.15 2.79
CA PHE A 35 -6.65 -1.19 2.76
C PHE A 35 -6.12 -2.27 1.79
N GLU A 36 -6.87 -3.36 1.62
CA GLU A 36 -6.57 -4.41 0.64
C GLU A 36 -6.78 -3.91 -0.79
N ALA A 37 -7.85 -3.15 -1.05
CA ALA A 37 -8.05 -2.49 -2.33
C ALA A 37 -6.93 -1.50 -2.64
N ALA A 38 -6.58 -0.63 -1.69
CA ALA A 38 -5.49 0.33 -1.87
C ALA A 38 -4.13 -0.33 -2.08
N ALA A 39 -3.79 -1.37 -1.31
CA ALA A 39 -2.54 -2.09 -1.47
C ALA A 39 -2.46 -2.80 -2.83
N THR A 40 -3.56 -3.42 -3.28
CA THR A 40 -3.61 -4.09 -4.59
C THR A 40 -3.52 -3.09 -5.72
N PHE A 41 -4.28 -1.98 -5.64
CA PHE A 41 -4.26 -0.92 -6.63
C PHE A 41 -2.87 -0.31 -6.78
N VAL A 42 -2.21 0.09 -5.67
CA VAL A 42 -0.87 0.69 -5.73
C VAL A 42 0.18 -0.30 -6.26
N ALA A 43 0.12 -1.57 -5.86
CA ALA A 43 1.03 -2.59 -6.39
C ALA A 43 0.84 -2.78 -7.91
N ALA A 44 -0.41 -2.87 -8.37
CA ALA A 44 -0.74 -2.98 -9.78
C ALA A 44 -0.29 -1.74 -10.58
N SER A 45 -0.47 -0.52 -10.02
CA SER A 45 0.01 0.72 -10.65
C SER A 45 1.53 0.76 -10.83
N VAL A 46 2.29 0.18 -9.90
CA VAL A 46 3.77 0.08 -10.02
C VAL A 46 4.17 -0.95 -11.08
N GLU A 47 3.37 -2.01 -11.24
CA GLU A 47 3.58 -3.08 -12.23
C GLU A 47 3.01 -2.75 -13.62
N ASP A 48 2.34 -1.59 -13.79
CA ASP A 48 1.57 -1.20 -14.99
C ASP A 48 0.50 -2.23 -15.39
N ASP A 49 -0.08 -2.91 -14.40
CA ASP A 49 -1.12 -3.93 -14.58
C ASP A 49 -2.52 -3.28 -14.52
N GLN A 50 -2.96 -2.77 -15.67
CA GLN A 50 -4.23 -2.04 -15.79
C GLN A 50 -5.45 -2.91 -15.45
N ASP A 51 -5.46 -4.18 -15.85
CA ASP A 51 -6.57 -5.10 -15.56
C ASP A 51 -6.77 -5.27 -14.04
N ARG A 52 -5.66 -5.38 -13.30
CA ARG A 52 -5.68 -5.53 -11.85
C ARG A 52 -5.97 -4.21 -11.12
N MET A 53 -5.56 -3.08 -11.69
CA MET A 53 -5.97 -1.77 -11.19
C MET A 53 -7.50 -1.60 -11.29
N ASP A 54 -8.08 -1.95 -12.44
CA ASP A 54 -9.52 -1.90 -12.66
C ASP A 54 -10.28 -2.82 -11.71
N GLU A 55 -9.79 -4.05 -11.51
CA GLU A 55 -10.36 -4.99 -10.55
C GLU A 55 -10.40 -4.40 -9.12
N ALA A 56 -9.25 -3.90 -8.64
CA ALA A 56 -9.13 -3.34 -7.30
C ALA A 56 -9.98 -2.06 -7.12
N SER A 57 -10.12 -1.25 -8.17
CA SER A 57 -10.96 -0.05 -8.16
C SER A 57 -12.45 -0.37 -7.99
N GLY A 58 -12.89 -1.54 -8.45
CA GLY A 58 -14.28 -2.01 -8.32
C GLY A 58 -14.62 -2.59 -6.96
N TRP A 59 -13.64 -2.76 -6.06
CA TRP A 59 -13.86 -3.35 -4.74
C TRP A 59 -14.48 -2.40 -3.71
N VAL A 60 -14.26 -1.09 -3.86
CA VAL A 60 -14.65 -0.04 -2.91
C VAL A 60 -15.09 1.22 -3.65
N SER A 61 -15.66 2.21 -2.95
CA SER A 61 -15.96 3.50 -3.59
C SER A 61 -14.67 4.25 -3.97
N PRO A 62 -14.70 5.13 -4.98
CA PRO A 62 -13.54 5.94 -5.37
C PRO A 62 -12.98 6.80 -4.24
N GLU A 63 -13.86 7.35 -3.38
CA GLU A 63 -13.46 8.15 -2.22
C GLU A 63 -12.74 7.28 -1.18
N ALA A 64 -13.26 6.07 -0.96
CA ALA A 64 -12.63 5.13 -0.06
C ALA A 64 -11.24 4.76 -0.61
N LEU A 65 -11.13 4.35 -1.88
CA LEU A 65 -9.86 4.02 -2.51
C LEU A 65 -8.84 5.15 -2.38
N SER A 66 -9.24 6.39 -2.68
CA SER A 66 -8.41 7.58 -2.55
C SER A 66 -7.88 7.76 -1.12
N PHE A 67 -8.75 7.58 -0.11
CA PHE A 67 -8.35 7.60 1.29
C PHE A 67 -7.32 6.49 1.60
N GLY A 68 -7.58 5.26 1.15
CA GLY A 68 -6.69 4.13 1.35
C GLY A 68 -5.30 4.34 0.72
N VAL A 69 -5.24 4.89 -0.49
CA VAL A 69 -3.99 5.22 -1.18
C VAL A 69 -3.23 6.33 -0.45
N GLY A 70 -3.92 7.40 -0.03
CA GLY A 70 -3.30 8.48 0.75
C GLY A 70 -2.71 7.99 2.07
N GLU A 71 -3.44 7.14 2.78
CA GLU A 71 -2.99 6.50 4.02
C GLU A 71 -1.77 5.58 3.80
N LEU A 72 -1.76 4.82 2.71
CA LEU A 72 -0.62 3.99 2.34
C LEU A 72 0.61 4.85 2.03
N ALA A 73 0.44 5.95 1.29
CA ALA A 73 1.52 6.90 0.99
C ALA A 73 2.11 7.50 2.28
N CYS A 74 1.28 7.95 3.22
CA CYS A 74 1.74 8.46 4.52
C CYS A 74 2.56 7.42 5.28
N ARG A 75 2.08 6.17 5.38
CA ARG A 75 2.81 5.09 6.05
C ARG A 75 4.14 4.77 5.36
N ALA A 76 4.17 4.77 4.03
CA ALA A 76 5.38 4.54 3.25
C ALA A 76 6.43 5.63 3.49
N VAL A 77 6.02 6.91 3.47
CA VAL A 77 6.92 8.04 3.74
C VAL A 77 7.47 7.97 5.17
N ILE A 78 6.63 7.71 6.18
CA ILE A 78 7.08 7.60 7.58
C ILE A 78 8.07 6.45 7.74
N ALA A 79 7.80 5.29 7.14
CA ALA A 79 8.69 4.14 7.20
C ALA A 79 10.05 4.48 6.55
N LEU A 80 10.02 5.04 5.34
CA LEU A 80 11.21 5.37 4.58
C LEU A 80 12.05 6.49 5.21
N ALA A 81 11.41 7.51 5.78
CA ALA A 81 12.08 8.57 6.54
C ALA A 81 12.87 8.00 7.73
N ARG A 82 12.28 7.05 8.46
CA ARG A 82 12.97 6.34 9.56
C ARG A 82 14.11 5.47 9.07
N GLU A 83 13.95 4.81 7.92
CA GLU A 83 15.01 3.99 7.33
C GLU A 83 16.21 4.81 6.85
N ARG A 84 15.97 6.06 6.42
CA ARG A 84 17.00 6.98 5.89
C ARG A 84 17.56 7.96 6.92
N ASP A 85 16.97 8.03 8.12
CA ASP A 85 17.23 9.09 9.11
C ASP A 85 17.04 10.51 8.52
N GLU A 86 16.02 10.65 7.66
CA GLU A 86 15.67 11.89 6.97
C GLU A 86 14.31 12.42 7.45
N SER A 87 14.05 13.71 7.23
CA SER A 87 12.71 14.25 7.50
C SER A 87 11.67 13.67 6.52
N PRO A 88 10.41 13.45 6.94
CA PRO A 88 9.33 13.02 6.04
C PRO A 88 9.14 13.94 4.83
N GLU A 89 9.34 15.26 5.01
CA GLU A 89 9.25 16.25 3.95
C GLU A 89 10.34 16.05 2.89
N THR A 90 11.61 15.90 3.32
CA THR A 90 12.74 15.62 2.42
C THR A 90 12.51 14.34 1.62
N VAL A 91 12.03 13.27 2.26
CA VAL A 91 11.70 12.00 1.59
C VAL A 91 10.58 12.18 0.57
N ALA A 92 9.48 12.84 0.94
CA ALA A 92 8.35 13.05 0.05
C ALA A 92 8.74 13.89 -1.17
N ARG A 93 9.49 14.98 -0.97
CA ARG A 93 10.01 15.82 -2.06
C ARG A 93 10.94 15.04 -2.99
N THR A 94 11.85 14.25 -2.42
CA THR A 94 12.76 13.38 -3.17
C THR A 94 12.02 12.33 -4.01
N LEU A 95 11.01 11.66 -3.45
CA LEU A 95 10.18 10.69 -4.17
C LEU A 95 9.43 11.32 -5.36
N LEU A 96 9.08 12.60 -5.25
CA LEU A 96 8.42 13.36 -6.30
C LEU A 96 9.39 14.06 -7.27
N GLY A 97 10.70 13.88 -7.11
CA GLY A 97 11.72 14.55 -7.93
C GLY A 97 11.79 16.06 -7.74
N LEU A 98 11.27 16.57 -6.61
CA LEU A 98 11.31 17.97 -6.24
C LEU A 98 12.61 18.22 -5.46
N SER A 99 13.65 18.72 -6.12
CA SER A 99 14.86 19.16 -5.42
C SER A 99 14.54 20.34 -4.49
N ASP A 100 15.21 20.42 -3.35
CA ASP A 100 15.36 21.70 -2.64
C ASP A 100 16.30 22.56 -3.48
N GLY A 101 15.72 23.51 -4.21
CA GLY A 101 16.49 24.59 -4.83
C GLY A 101 17.10 25.48 -3.76
#